data_AF-K1LHM8-F1
#
_entry.id   AF-K1LHM8-F1
#
_cell.length_a   1.000
_cell.length_b   1.000
_cell.length_c   1.000
_cell.angle_alpha   90.00
_cell.angle_beta   90.00
_cell.angle_gamma   90.00
#
_symmetry.space_group_name_H-M   'P 1'
#
loop_
_entity.id
_entity.type
_entity.pdbx_description
1 polymer ?
#
loop_
_entity_poly.entity_id
_entity_poly.type
_entity_poly.pdbx_seq_one_letter_code
_entity_poly.pdbx_strand_id
1 'polypeptide(L)'
;MNKRLLLQIREGLLAIALTGLLFYFYGRMESSLMPYYWAVFLWPLLWFALRQGAAAAGIYGGIAGLVCGMLTFPISDWLSVIVFAMIPFISVFVMGFFAKYTQKTLNNRRYSSTSLNIITGALLTNVLFYLLRFYIGPLAMGQESPLNITTGSFWVSSLVMTAVVSLLFITIAKLKSSFLIPKRSKYLSRKETSALLND
;
A
#
# COMPACT_ATOMS: atom_id res chain seq x y z
N MET A 1 5.26 17.36 -21.33
CA MET A 1 5.39 16.23 -20.38
C MET A 1 4.52 15.06 -20.84
N ASN A 2 5.01 13.82 -20.75
CA ASN A 2 4.21 12.63 -21.13
C ASN A 2 2.97 12.55 -20.23
N LYS A 3 1.76 12.56 -20.81
CA LYS A 3 0.48 12.53 -20.08
C LYS A 3 0.35 11.35 -19.11
N ARG A 4 1.01 10.21 -19.39
CA ARG A 4 1.06 9.06 -18.49
C ARG A 4 1.91 9.34 -17.24
N LEU A 5 3.08 9.95 -17.44
CA LEU A 5 3.98 10.32 -16.35
C LEU A 5 3.36 11.40 -15.45
N LEU A 6 2.67 12.40 -16.04
CA LEU A 6 1.90 13.39 -15.27
C LEU A 6 0.82 12.74 -14.41
N LEU A 7 0.06 11.79 -14.96
CA LEU A 7 -0.95 11.06 -14.20
C LEU A 7 -0.33 10.28 -13.04
N GLN A 8 0.78 9.58 -13.29
CA GLN A 8 1.52 8.85 -12.26
C GLN A 8 2.00 9.77 -11.15
N ILE A 9 2.58 10.94 -11.48
CA ILE A 9 3.03 11.92 -10.48
C ILE A 9 1.85 12.42 -9.65
N ARG A 10 0.77 12.83 -10.31
CA ARG A 10 -0.43 13.35 -9.61
C ARG A 10 -1.04 12.31 -8.67
N GLU A 11 -1.22 11.07 -9.14
CA GLU A 11 -1.76 9.98 -8.31
C GLU A 11 -0.80 9.60 -7.17
N GLY A 12 0.50 9.65 -7.41
CA GLY A 12 1.52 9.36 -6.40
C GLY A 12 1.60 10.42 -5.31
N LEU A 13 1.57 11.71 -5.67
CA LEU A 13 1.50 12.81 -4.70
C LEU A 13 0.21 12.76 -3.87
N LEU A 14 -0.92 12.44 -4.52
CA LEU A 14 -2.20 12.25 -3.81
C LEU A 14 -2.13 11.07 -2.84
N ALA A 15 -1.52 9.95 -3.23
CA ALA A 15 -1.34 8.79 -2.36
C ALA A 15 -0.45 9.12 -1.16
N ILE A 16 0.66 9.87 -1.36
CA ILE A 16 1.52 10.34 -0.27
C ILE A 16 0.72 11.24 0.69
N ALA A 17 0.01 12.24 0.17
CA ALA A 17 -0.75 13.19 0.98
C ALA A 17 -1.84 12.49 1.82
N LEU A 18 -2.62 11.59 1.20
CA LEU A 18 -3.64 10.82 1.92
C LEU A 18 -3.03 9.89 2.96
N THR A 19 -1.92 9.24 2.63
CA THR A 19 -1.21 8.36 3.57
C THR A 19 -0.70 9.13 4.78
N GLY A 20 -0.05 10.28 4.56
CA GLY A 20 0.43 11.16 5.63
C GLY A 20 -0.72 11.69 6.49
N LEU A 21 -1.83 12.09 5.88
CA LEU A 21 -3.02 12.55 6.60
C LEU A 21 -3.61 11.44 7.48
N LEU A 22 -3.81 10.25 6.92
CA LEU A 22 -4.33 9.11 7.68
C LEU A 22 -3.39 8.68 8.79
N PHE A 23 -2.08 8.69 8.52
CA PHE A 23 -1.05 8.36 9.50
C PHE A 23 -1.03 9.36 10.65
N TYR A 24 -1.15 10.66 10.35
CA TYR A 24 -1.24 11.72 11.36
C TYR A 24 -2.45 11.54 12.29
N PHE A 25 -3.63 11.26 11.73
CA PHE A 25 -4.81 10.98 12.55
C PHE A 25 -4.67 9.67 13.33
N TYR A 26 -4.11 8.63 12.72
CA TYR A 26 -3.85 7.36 13.39
C TYR A 26 -2.96 7.54 14.62
N GLY A 27 -1.88 8.32 14.52
CA GLY A 27 -0.99 8.61 15.65
C GLY A 27 -1.63 9.42 16.78
N ARG A 28 -2.78 10.06 16.55
CA ARG A 28 -3.54 10.82 17.56
C ARG A 28 -4.73 10.09 18.15
N MET A 29 -5.16 8.99 17.55
CA MET A 29 -6.16 8.14 18.16
C MET A 29 -5.46 7.43 19.32
N GLU A 30 -5.79 7.87 20.55
CA GLU A 30 -5.29 7.30 21.79
C GLU A 30 -5.43 5.77 21.74
N SER A 31 -4.34 5.05 21.97
CA SER A 31 -4.18 3.62 21.68
C SER A 31 -4.92 2.71 22.67
N SER A 32 -6.23 2.89 22.81
CA SER A 32 -7.12 2.01 23.58
C SER A 32 -7.29 0.61 22.99
N LEU A 33 -6.64 0.33 21.85
CA LEU A 33 -6.72 -0.94 21.11
C LEU A 33 -5.45 -1.81 21.23
N MET A 34 -4.59 -1.55 22.22
CA MET A 34 -3.52 -2.49 22.59
C MET A 34 -4.16 -3.85 22.89
N PRO A 35 -3.72 -4.96 22.25
CA PRO A 35 -2.38 -5.18 21.71
C PRO A 35 -2.25 -5.18 20.16
N TYR A 36 -3.10 -4.49 19.40
CA TYR A 36 -3.11 -4.57 17.93
C TYR A 36 -2.53 -3.32 17.23
N TYR A 37 -1.98 -3.52 16.03
CA TYR A 37 -1.51 -2.42 15.17
C TYR A 37 -2.26 -2.39 13.85
N TRP A 38 -2.84 -1.26 13.49
CA TRP A 38 -3.70 -1.14 12.31
C TRP A 38 -3.05 -0.27 11.24
N ALA A 39 -2.37 -0.90 10.27
CA ALA A 39 -1.68 -0.21 9.17
C ALA A 39 -2.62 0.35 8.08
N VAL A 40 -3.80 0.88 8.48
CA VAL A 40 -4.84 1.36 7.55
C VAL A 40 -4.29 2.46 6.65
N PHE A 41 -3.44 3.34 7.16
CA PHE A 41 -2.83 4.43 6.41
C PHE A 41 -2.08 3.99 5.14
N LEU A 42 -1.71 2.71 4.97
CA LEU A 42 -1.08 2.21 3.75
C LEU A 42 -2.03 2.12 2.55
N TRP A 43 -3.35 2.08 2.77
CA TRP A 43 -4.31 1.81 1.70
C TRP A 43 -4.18 2.73 0.47
N PRO A 44 -3.90 4.06 0.58
CA PRO A 44 -3.73 4.91 -0.61
C PRO A 44 -2.51 4.50 -1.45
N LEU A 45 -1.42 4.06 -0.81
CA LEU A 45 -0.23 3.56 -1.52
C LEU A 45 -0.49 2.21 -2.18
N LEU A 46 -1.26 1.32 -1.53
CA LEU A 46 -1.64 0.03 -2.13
C LEU A 46 -2.55 0.22 -3.34
N TRP A 47 -3.46 1.20 -3.27
CA TRP A 47 -4.29 1.63 -4.39
C TRP A 47 -3.42 2.14 -5.55
N PHE A 48 -2.48 3.02 -5.25
CA PHE A 48 -1.52 3.53 -6.22
C PHE A 48 -0.68 2.38 -6.83
N ALA A 49 -0.27 1.42 -6.02
CA ALA A 49 0.51 0.27 -6.46
C ALA A 49 -0.25 -0.59 -7.46
N LEU A 50 -1.52 -0.90 -7.21
CA LEU A 50 -2.37 -1.62 -8.15
C LEU A 50 -2.57 -0.88 -9.48
N ARG A 51 -2.51 0.46 -9.48
CA ARG A 51 -2.68 1.28 -10.70
C ARG A 51 -1.40 1.45 -11.50
N GLN A 52 -0.29 1.78 -10.85
CA GLN A 52 0.94 2.21 -11.50
C GLN A 52 2.06 1.15 -11.52
N GLY A 53 1.90 0.09 -10.72
CA GLY A 53 2.80 -1.06 -10.65
C GLY A 53 3.96 -0.91 -9.67
N ALA A 54 4.74 -1.99 -9.53
CA ALA A 54 5.75 -2.18 -8.48
C ALA A 54 6.80 -1.06 -8.38
N ALA A 55 7.46 -0.72 -9.49
CA ALA A 55 8.55 0.25 -9.47
C ALA A 55 8.11 1.63 -8.97
N ALA A 56 6.97 2.12 -9.46
CA ALA A 56 6.40 3.37 -8.99
C ALA A 56 5.99 3.27 -7.52
N ALA A 57 5.31 2.19 -7.15
CA ALA A 57 4.86 1.96 -5.78
C ALA A 57 6.02 1.99 -4.76
N GLY A 58 7.14 1.32 -5.04
CA GLY A 58 8.30 1.34 -4.14
C GLY A 58 8.88 2.74 -3.93
N ILE A 59 9.03 3.52 -5.00
CA ILE A 59 9.55 4.90 -4.93
C ILE A 59 8.63 5.80 -4.10
N TYR A 60 7.33 5.83 -4.43
CA TYR A 60 6.37 6.68 -3.74
C TYR A 60 6.08 6.17 -2.32
N GLY A 61 6.19 4.86 -2.08
CA GLY A 61 6.15 4.26 -0.76
C GLY A 61 7.31 4.73 0.12
N GLY A 62 8.55 4.69 -0.38
CA GLY A 62 9.70 5.25 0.33
C GLY A 62 9.53 6.73 0.67
N ILE A 63 9.10 7.55 -0.29
CA ILE A 63 8.83 8.98 -0.06
C ILE A 63 7.74 9.18 1.01
N ALA A 64 6.64 8.43 0.93
CA ALA A 64 5.58 8.49 1.94
C ALA A 64 6.09 8.06 3.33
N GLY A 65 6.93 7.03 3.40
CA GLY A 65 7.56 6.57 4.63
C GLY A 65 8.49 7.62 5.23
N LEU A 66 9.25 8.37 4.42
CA LEU A 66 10.03 9.52 4.89
C LEU A 66 9.12 10.59 5.49
N VAL A 67 8.04 10.98 4.79
CA VAL A 67 7.08 11.97 5.28
C VAL A 67 6.46 11.52 6.61
N CYS A 68 5.99 10.27 6.70
CA CYS A 68 5.37 9.76 7.92
C CYS A 68 6.39 9.60 9.07
N GLY A 69 7.63 9.21 8.76
CA GLY A 69 8.72 9.12 9.73
C GLY A 69 9.05 10.48 10.34
N MET A 70 9.12 11.54 9.53
CA MET A 70 9.33 12.92 10.00
C MET A 70 8.21 13.44 10.90
N LEU A 71 6.99 12.88 10.80
CA LEU A 71 5.88 13.20 11.70
C LEU A 71 5.97 12.47 13.05
N THR A 72 6.77 11.40 13.13
CA THR A 72 6.83 10.51 14.30
C THR A 72 8.11 10.70 15.11
N PHE A 73 9.24 10.82 14.43
CA PHE A 73 10.56 10.84 15.03
C PHE A 73 11.15 12.26 15.03
N PRO A 74 12.02 12.59 15.99
CA PRO A 74 12.77 13.84 15.97
C PRO A 74 13.56 13.98 14.66
N ILE A 75 13.69 15.22 14.17
CA ILE A 75 14.41 15.54 12.92
C ILE A 75 15.88 15.07 12.97
N SER A 76 16.47 14.95 14.16
CA SER A 76 17.84 14.45 14.36
C SER A 76 17.98 12.93 14.21
N ASP A 77 16.90 12.16 14.34
CA ASP A 77 16.94 10.68 14.34
C ASP A 77 16.57 10.09 12.96
N TRP A 78 17.44 10.36 11.99
CA TRP A 78 17.29 9.88 10.61
C TRP A 78 17.31 8.35 10.52
N LEU A 79 18.06 7.68 11.41
CA LEU A 79 18.16 6.23 11.38
C LEU A 79 16.82 5.60 11.71
N SER A 80 16.13 6.07 12.76
CA SER A 80 14.77 5.60 13.07
C SER A 80 13.79 5.94 11.94
N VAL A 81 13.84 7.14 11.36
CA VAL A 81 12.99 7.50 10.20
C VAL A 81 13.18 6.49 9.05
N ILE A 82 14.41 6.11 8.74
CA ILE A 82 14.71 5.18 7.65
C ILE A 82 14.25 3.76 7.99
N VAL A 83 14.68 3.23 9.15
CA VAL A 83 14.47 1.83 9.54
C VAL A 83 13.01 1.55 9.86
N PHE A 84 12.35 2.48 10.54
CA PHE A 84 11.01 2.27 11.08
C PHE A 84 9.90 2.91 10.25
N ALA A 85 10.19 3.79 9.30
CA ALA A 85 9.16 4.36 8.44
C ALA A 85 9.45 4.15 6.95
N MET A 86 10.59 4.62 6.45
CA MET A 86 10.90 4.55 5.02
C MET A 86 10.93 3.10 4.49
N ILE A 87 11.74 2.23 5.11
CA ILE A 87 11.94 0.85 4.63
C ILE A 87 10.64 0.04 4.68
N PRO A 88 9.87 0.01 5.78
CA PRO A 88 8.60 -0.71 5.81
C PRO A 88 7.63 -0.24 4.73
N PHE A 89 7.53 1.07 4.46
CA PHE A 89 6.61 1.59 3.44
C PHE A 89 7.00 1.20 2.02
N ILE A 90 8.27 0.89 1.74
CA ILE A 90 8.69 0.40 0.42
C ILE A 90 7.95 -0.90 0.07
N SER A 91 7.57 -1.73 1.06
CA SER A 91 6.86 -3.01 0.88
C SER A 91 5.61 -2.96 -0.01
N VAL A 92 5.00 -1.78 -0.18
CA VAL A 92 3.89 -1.55 -1.12
C VAL A 92 4.25 -1.88 -2.57
N PHE A 93 5.54 -1.96 -2.92
CA PHE A 93 5.98 -2.45 -4.24
C PHE A 93 5.49 -3.86 -4.54
N VAL A 94 5.34 -4.72 -3.51
CA VAL A 94 4.90 -6.10 -3.67
C VAL A 94 3.48 -6.15 -4.25
N MET A 95 2.56 -5.34 -3.73
CA MET A 95 1.21 -5.18 -4.27
C MET A 95 1.24 -4.74 -5.74
N GLY A 96 2.23 -3.91 -6.10
CA GLY A 96 2.42 -3.43 -7.46
C GLY A 96 2.85 -4.51 -8.48
N PHE A 97 3.36 -5.67 -8.06
CA PHE A 97 3.60 -6.79 -8.99
C PHE A 97 2.29 -7.39 -9.51
N PHE A 98 1.23 -7.30 -8.73
CA PHE A 98 -0.09 -7.81 -9.09
C PHE A 98 -0.86 -6.84 -10.02
N ALA A 99 -0.41 -5.59 -10.17
CA ALA A 99 -1.07 -4.57 -10.97
C ALA A 99 -1.44 -5.04 -12.40
N LYS A 100 -0.48 -5.66 -13.11
CA LYS A 100 -0.71 -6.15 -14.48
C LYS A 100 -1.84 -7.18 -14.52
N TYR A 101 -1.81 -8.15 -13.61
CA TYR A 101 -2.77 -9.25 -13.58
C TYR A 101 -4.13 -8.78 -13.12
N THR A 102 -4.19 -7.97 -12.05
CA THR A 102 -5.42 -7.37 -11.53
C THR A 102 -6.13 -6.53 -12.58
N GLN A 103 -5.41 -5.65 -13.29
CA GLN A 103 -6.03 -4.79 -14.31
C GLN A 103 -6.55 -5.60 -15.51
N LYS A 104 -5.81 -6.62 -15.97
CA LYS A 104 -6.26 -7.48 -17.08
C LYS A 104 -7.47 -8.33 -16.71
N THR A 105 -7.47 -8.96 -15.53
CA THR A 105 -8.60 -9.79 -15.09
C THR A 105 -9.83 -8.94 -14.83
N LEU A 106 -9.65 -7.75 -14.24
CA LEU A 106 -10.73 -6.81 -13.97
C LEU A 106 -11.33 -6.23 -15.26
N ASN A 107 -10.50 -5.87 -16.26
CA ASN A 107 -10.97 -5.43 -17.57
C ASN A 107 -11.84 -6.48 -18.25
N ASN A 108 -11.49 -7.76 -18.09
CA ASN A 108 -12.23 -8.90 -18.62
C ASN A 108 -13.36 -9.40 -17.70
N ARG A 109 -13.71 -8.65 -16.64
CA ARG A 109 -14.75 -9.00 -15.65
C ARG A 109 -14.55 -10.37 -14.97
N ARG A 110 -13.30 -10.85 -14.88
CA ARG A 110 -12.94 -12.11 -14.22
C ARG A 110 -12.72 -11.91 -12.71
N TYR A 111 -13.80 -11.61 -11.99
CA TYR A 111 -13.75 -11.18 -10.58
C TYR A 111 -13.12 -12.19 -9.61
N SER A 112 -13.24 -13.50 -9.86
CA SER A 112 -12.58 -14.52 -9.02
C SER A 112 -11.06 -14.35 -9.07
N SER A 113 -10.47 -14.28 -10.27
CA SER A 113 -9.04 -14.04 -10.45
C SER A 113 -8.61 -12.65 -9.98
N THR A 114 -9.44 -11.63 -10.16
CA THR A 114 -9.17 -10.28 -9.62
C THR A 114 -9.08 -10.30 -8.10
N SER A 115 -10.02 -10.98 -7.43
CA SER A 115 -10.06 -11.08 -5.97
C SER A 115 -8.84 -11.82 -5.45
N LEU A 116 -8.46 -12.93 -6.08
CA LEU A 116 -7.26 -13.67 -5.71
C LEU A 116 -5.99 -12.80 -5.81
N ASN A 117 -5.81 -12.06 -6.91
CA ASN A 117 -4.65 -11.17 -7.07
C ASN A 117 -4.60 -10.09 -5.99
N ILE A 118 -5.76 -9.50 -5.65
CA ILE A 118 -5.86 -8.49 -4.59
C ILE A 118 -5.52 -9.08 -3.23
N ILE A 119 -6.10 -10.23 -2.88
CA ILE A 119 -5.89 -10.90 -1.59
C ILE A 119 -4.42 -11.30 -1.44
N THR A 120 -3.84 -11.94 -2.45
CA THR A 120 -2.43 -12.36 -2.41
C THR A 120 -1.49 -11.16 -2.33
N GLY A 121 -1.73 -10.11 -3.12
CA GLY A 121 -0.93 -8.89 -3.07
C GLY A 121 -1.02 -8.19 -1.70
N ALA A 122 -2.22 -8.06 -1.14
CA ALA A 122 -2.43 -7.48 0.18
C ALA A 122 -1.77 -8.32 1.29
N LEU A 123 -1.90 -9.64 1.25
CA LEU A 123 -1.30 -10.56 2.22
C LEU A 123 0.23 -10.41 2.23
N LEU A 124 0.86 -10.53 1.06
CA LEU A 124 2.31 -10.47 0.96
C LEU A 124 2.85 -9.09 1.34
N THR A 125 2.18 -8.01 0.92
CA THR A 125 2.59 -6.67 1.32
C THR A 125 2.45 -6.43 2.82
N ASN A 126 1.32 -6.81 3.43
CA ASN A 126 1.13 -6.61 4.87
C ASN A 126 2.12 -7.46 5.66
N VAL A 127 2.27 -8.76 5.36
CA VAL A 127 3.27 -9.59 6.04
C VAL A 127 4.66 -8.97 5.93
N LEU A 128 5.07 -8.52 4.75
CA LEU A 128 6.37 -7.86 4.57
C LEU A 128 6.47 -6.53 5.36
N PHE A 129 5.43 -5.69 5.34
CA PHE A 129 5.39 -4.44 6.09
C PHE A 129 5.58 -4.69 7.59
N TYR A 130 4.81 -5.62 8.17
CA TYR A 130 4.87 -5.94 9.59
C TYR A 130 6.21 -6.57 9.97
N LEU A 131 6.75 -7.47 9.13
CA LEU A 131 8.10 -8.03 9.34
C LEU A 131 9.17 -6.94 9.33
N LEU A 132 9.15 -6.03 8.34
CA LEU A 132 10.11 -4.93 8.28
C LEU A 132 9.98 -4.00 9.48
N ARG A 133 8.76 -3.63 9.88
CA ARG A 133 8.49 -2.65 10.93
C ARG A 133 8.76 -3.16 12.34
N PHE A 134 8.38 -4.41 12.63
CA PHE A 134 8.29 -4.95 13.98
C PHE A 134 9.18 -6.16 14.24
N TYR A 135 9.85 -6.71 13.23
CA TYR A 135 10.82 -7.78 13.43
C TYR A 135 12.22 -7.36 12.98
N ILE A 136 12.38 -7.07 11.69
CA ILE A 136 13.67 -6.71 11.09
C ILE A 136 14.15 -5.35 11.61
N GLY A 137 13.28 -4.34 11.68
CA GLY A 137 13.64 -3.02 12.19
C GLY A 137 14.16 -3.04 13.62
N PRO A 138 13.40 -3.58 14.60
CA PRO A 138 13.85 -3.70 15.99
C PRO A 138 15.12 -4.54 16.12
N LEU A 139 15.22 -5.66 15.39
CA LEU A 139 16.42 -6.49 15.35
C LEU A 139 17.65 -5.70 14.86
N ALA A 140 17.50 -4.91 13.78
CA ALA A 140 18.57 -4.10 13.22
C ALA A 140 19.01 -2.95 14.15
N MET A 141 18.11 -2.46 15.00
CA MET A 141 18.36 -1.35 15.93
C MET A 141 18.73 -1.82 17.34
N GLY A 142 18.68 -3.13 17.63
CA GLY A 142 18.85 -3.67 18.98
C GLY A 142 17.77 -3.19 19.96
N GLN A 143 16.56 -2.93 19.47
CA GLN A 143 15.43 -2.42 20.26
C GLN A 143 14.38 -3.49 20.49
N GLU A 144 13.63 -3.37 21.58
CA GLU A 144 12.45 -4.21 21.80
C GLU A 144 11.34 -3.86 20.82
N SER A 145 10.68 -4.89 20.28
CA SER A 145 9.55 -4.68 19.39
C SER A 145 8.26 -4.46 20.18
N PRO A 146 7.48 -3.41 19.86
CA PRO A 146 6.15 -3.24 20.45
C PRO A 146 5.15 -4.29 19.98
N LEU A 147 5.48 -5.08 18.94
CA LEU A 147 4.63 -6.14 18.40
C LEU A 147 5.48 -7.34 18.00
N ASN A 148 5.66 -8.29 18.91
CA ASN A 148 6.55 -9.43 18.70
C ASN A 148 5.99 -10.44 17.69
N ILE A 149 6.83 -10.93 16.77
CA ILE A 149 6.46 -11.94 15.76
C ILE A 149 5.93 -13.25 16.36
N THR A 150 6.34 -13.57 17.59
CA THR A 150 5.89 -14.79 18.29
C THR A 150 4.51 -14.65 18.92
N THR A 151 3.97 -13.43 19.05
CA THR A 151 2.64 -13.22 19.63
C THR A 151 1.55 -13.31 18.57
N GLY A 152 0.39 -13.84 18.97
CA GLY A 152 -0.78 -13.90 18.09
C GLY A 152 -1.22 -12.52 17.58
N SER A 153 -0.99 -11.45 18.36
CA SER A 153 -1.34 -10.08 17.97
C SER A 153 -0.63 -9.59 16.70
N PHE A 154 0.61 -10.03 16.45
CA PHE A 154 1.34 -9.72 15.22
C PHE A 154 0.59 -10.26 13.99
N TRP A 155 0.26 -11.55 14.03
CA TRP A 155 -0.41 -12.23 12.93
C TRP A 155 -1.85 -11.76 12.74
N VAL A 156 -2.58 -11.56 13.84
CA VAL A 156 -3.95 -11.00 13.79
C VAL A 156 -3.94 -9.61 13.17
N SER A 157 -3.01 -8.73 13.58
CA SER A 157 -2.89 -7.39 13.00
C SER A 157 -2.65 -7.44 11.49
N SER A 158 -1.71 -8.27 11.03
CA SER A 158 -1.40 -8.42 9.61
C SER A 158 -2.54 -9.04 8.79
N LEU A 159 -3.19 -10.08 9.32
CA LEU A 159 -4.29 -10.78 8.64
C LEU A 159 -5.57 -9.96 8.57
N VAL A 160 -5.92 -9.25 9.66
CA VAL A 160 -7.07 -8.34 9.66
C VAL A 160 -6.82 -7.19 8.69
N MET A 161 -5.61 -6.61 8.66
CA MET A 161 -5.29 -5.58 7.67
C MET A 161 -5.36 -6.12 6.24
N THR A 162 -4.96 -7.37 6.02
CA THR A 162 -5.13 -8.04 4.73
C THR A 162 -6.60 -8.18 4.35
N ALA A 163 -7.45 -8.61 5.28
CA ALA A 163 -8.90 -8.72 5.06
C ALA A 163 -9.52 -7.34 4.76
N VAL A 164 -9.22 -6.31 5.56
CA VAL A 164 -9.74 -4.95 5.39
C VAL A 164 -9.36 -4.37 4.03
N VAL A 165 -8.07 -4.40 3.66
CA VAL A 165 -7.58 -3.89 2.38
C VAL A 165 -8.19 -4.68 1.20
N SER A 166 -8.26 -6.01 1.33
CA SER A 166 -8.81 -6.86 0.28
C SER A 166 -10.29 -6.60 0.05
N LEU A 167 -11.08 -6.54 1.13
CA LEU A 167 -12.50 -6.22 1.07
C LEU A 167 -12.72 -4.84 0.43
N LEU A 168 -11.95 -3.84 0.83
CA LEU A 168 -12.01 -2.49 0.27
C LEU A 168 -11.75 -2.50 -1.24
N PHE A 169 -10.66 -3.12 -1.71
CA PHE A 169 -10.36 -3.15 -3.14
C PHE A 169 -11.26 -4.08 -3.96
N ILE A 170 -11.71 -5.20 -3.43
CA ILE A 170 -12.68 -6.07 -4.11
C ILE A 170 -14.01 -5.32 -4.28
N THR A 171 -14.44 -4.57 -3.25
CA THR A 171 -15.64 -3.74 -3.31
C THR A 171 -15.49 -2.65 -4.36
N ILE A 172 -14.37 -1.93 -4.38
CA ILE A 172 -14.07 -0.94 -5.42
C ILE A 172 -14.03 -1.59 -6.81
N ALA A 173 -13.44 -2.78 -6.95
CA ALA A 173 -13.37 -3.50 -8.22
C ALA A 173 -14.76 -3.84 -8.78
N LYS A 174 -15.70 -4.20 -7.92
CA LYS A 174 -17.09 -4.50 -8.29
C LYS A 174 -17.91 -3.25 -8.58
N LEU A 175 -17.78 -2.21 -7.76
CA LEU A 175 -18.59 -0.99 -7.87
C LEU A 175 -18.08 -0.04 -8.95
N LYS A 176 -16.76 0.13 -9.07
CA LYS A 176 -16.16 1.14 -9.96
C LYS A 176 -14.75 0.72 -10.38
N SER A 177 -14.65 -0.23 -11.30
CA SER A 177 -13.38 -0.77 -11.81
C SER A 177 -12.40 0.29 -12.35
N SER A 178 -12.90 1.43 -12.84
CA SER A 178 -12.10 2.59 -13.28
C SER A 178 -11.29 3.24 -12.14
N PHE A 179 -11.61 2.98 -10.88
CA PHE A 179 -10.78 3.38 -9.74
C PHE A 179 -9.55 2.50 -9.57
N LEU A 180 -9.51 1.27 -10.10
CA LEU A 180 -8.32 0.40 -10.06
C LEU A 180 -7.58 0.32 -11.41
N ILE A 181 -8.26 0.63 -12.51
CA ILE A 181 -7.67 0.68 -13.84
C ILE A 181 -7.46 2.15 -14.24
N PRO A 182 -6.22 2.62 -14.44
CA PRO A 182 -6.00 3.96 -14.97
C PRO A 182 -6.45 4.05 -16.43
N LYS A 183 -7.07 5.19 -16.80
CA LYS A 183 -7.55 5.47 -18.18
C LYS A 183 -6.50 5.24 -19.27
N ARG A 184 -5.22 5.35 -18.93
CA ARG A 184 -4.08 5.12 -19.82
C ARG A 184 -3.17 4.02 -19.30
N SER A 185 -3.74 2.90 -18.91
CA SER A 185 -2.99 1.74 -18.44
C SER A 185 -1.93 1.30 -19.46
N LYS A 186 -0.74 0.98 -18.95
CA LYS A 186 0.35 0.36 -19.73
C LYS A 186 0.18 -1.17 -19.88
N TYR A 187 -0.77 -1.75 -19.15
CA TYR A 187 -0.98 -3.20 -19.09
C TYR A 187 -2.09 -3.70 -20.02
N LEU A 188 -2.90 -2.77 -20.56
CA LEU A 188 -3.97 -3.03 -21.50
C LEU A 188 -3.53 -2.65 -22.93
N SER A 189 -4.08 -3.36 -23.91
CA SER A 189 -3.87 -3.07 -25.33
C SER A 189 -4.53 -1.75 -25.74
N ARG A 190 -4.13 -1.20 -26.90
CA ARG A 190 -4.73 0.04 -27.42
C ARG A 190 -6.26 -0.07 -27.56
N LYS A 191 -6.76 -1.20 -28.06
CA LYS A 191 -8.20 -1.46 -28.22
C LYS A 191 -8.93 -1.44 -26.88
N GLU A 192 -8.38 -2.13 -25.87
CA GLU A 192 -8.95 -2.14 -24.51
C GLU A 192 -8.91 -0.77 -23.84
N THR A 193 -7.82 0.00 -24.04
CA THR A 193 -7.74 1.35 -23.49
C THR A 193 -8.69 2.34 -24.15
N SER A 194 -9.00 2.19 -25.44
CA SER A 194 -9.94 3.06 -26.14
C SER A 194 -11.38 2.87 -25.64
N ALA A 195 -11.77 1.62 -25.34
CA ALA A 195 -13.08 1.35 -24.73
C ALA A 195 -13.24 2.08 -23.39
N LEU A 196 -12.21 2.03 -22.53
CA LEU A 196 -12.20 2.73 -21.23
C LEU A 196 -12.20 4.27 -21.30
N LEU A 197 -11.93 4.85 -22.48
CA LEU A 197 -11.94 6.30 -22.69
C LEU A 197 -13.26 6.79 -23.29
N ASN A 198 -13.99 5.88 -23.93
CA ASN A 198 -15.26 6.16 -24.59
C ASN A 198 -16.47 5.77 -23.72
N ASP A 199 -16.26 4.91 -22.72
CA ASP A 199 -17.16 4.68 -21.57
C ASP A 199 -17.02 5.78 -20.51
#